data_AF-A0A9X3BGC2-F1
#
_entry.id   AF-A0A9X3BGC2-F1
#
_cell.length_a   1.000
_cell.length_b   1.000
_cell.length_c   1.000
_cell.angle_alpha   90.00
_cell.angle_beta   90.00
_cell.angle_gamma   90.00
#
_symmetry.space_group_name_H-M   'P 1'
#
loop_
_entity.id
_entity.type
_entity.pdbx_description
1 polymer ?
#
loop_
_entity_poly.entity_id
_entity_poly.type
_entity_poly.pdbx_seq_one_letter_code
_entity_poly.pdbx_strand_id
1 'polypeptide(L)'
;MIAYNKTWLANLEVHHQLDEAYRYQCISKEELENSKNQYPVGFYIPNFFVRIGLFLLTLVIVLCSFGFFALLFINNSGEKGFGVLLIFSGFAAYTALELLIRKKYHYRSGADDALLWMSGLLMVAGLNLLLDIPALGNAVIIFLLSFYLMLRFVDALMSAIAVLSMAGILFYTYIELGSFAKVTMPFLLMAFFAFVYVFTKRKTSLYYANCLLSSRIVALVCFYLSGNYFIVRETGNELLGLGLAPGASLPLGWLFWLLTISTPLVYIFMGIQKKDSVLLRVGLLLVAATVVTICYYYQVLSLEAIMCMSGMMLIAIAYAFIRYLRLPRNGYTCQELNEPSLMDKLQVESIIVTQTFGQPAQETSHTKFGGGTGGGGGASGDF
;
A
#
# COMPACT_ATOMS: atom_id res chain seq x y z
N MET A 1 -23.58 -2.36 -3.47
CA MET A 1 -23.89 -1.47 -2.33
C MET A 1 -22.72 -0.49 -2.16
N ILE A 2 -22.42 0.27 -3.21
CA ILE A 2 -21.26 1.18 -3.24
C ILE A 2 -21.70 2.51 -2.60
N ALA A 3 -20.89 3.07 -1.71
CA ALA A 3 -21.20 4.33 -1.02
C ALA A 3 -21.12 5.55 -1.95
N TYR A 4 -20.24 5.49 -2.94
CA TYR A 4 -20.04 6.55 -3.93
C TYR A 4 -21.11 6.57 -5.02
N ASN A 5 -21.29 7.74 -5.63
CA ASN A 5 -22.18 7.90 -6.77
C ASN A 5 -21.64 7.14 -8.00
N LYS A 6 -22.38 6.13 -8.46
CA LYS A 6 -21.98 5.26 -9.58
C LYS A 6 -21.87 5.99 -10.91
N THR A 7 -22.67 7.02 -11.16
CA THR A 7 -22.60 7.78 -12.42
C THR A 7 -21.32 8.60 -12.45
N TRP A 8 -20.97 9.25 -11.34
CA TRP A 8 -19.71 9.98 -11.22
C TRP A 8 -18.49 9.04 -11.28
N LEU A 9 -18.57 7.83 -10.74
CA LEU A 9 -17.50 6.83 -10.90
C LEU A 9 -17.31 6.42 -12.36
N ALA A 10 -18.40 6.21 -13.10
CA ALA A 10 -18.33 5.88 -14.53
C ALA A 10 -17.78 7.06 -15.35
N ASN A 11 -18.25 8.28 -15.06
CA ASN A 11 -17.75 9.50 -15.71
C ASN A 11 -16.26 9.74 -15.41
N LEU A 12 -15.80 9.39 -14.20
CA LEU A 12 -14.39 9.50 -13.84
C LEU A 12 -13.51 8.57 -14.68
N GLU A 13 -13.98 7.36 -14.98
CA GLU A 13 -13.29 6.43 -15.88
C GLU A 13 -13.25 6.99 -17.32
N VAL A 14 -14.35 7.58 -17.79
CA VAL A 14 -14.39 8.28 -19.08
C VAL A 14 -13.39 9.44 -19.10
N HIS A 15 -13.30 10.23 -18.03
CA HIS A 15 -12.31 11.32 -17.92
C HIS A 15 -10.88 10.79 -18.03
N HIS A 16 -10.57 9.66 -17.38
CA HIS A 16 -9.25 9.04 -17.49
C HIS A 16 -8.92 8.62 -18.94
N GLN A 17 -9.89 8.04 -19.64
CA GLN A 17 -9.75 7.65 -21.05
C GLN A 17 -9.60 8.88 -21.97
N LEU A 18 -10.35 9.94 -21.72
CA LEU A 18 -10.23 11.21 -22.46
C LEU A 18 -8.86 11.85 -22.23
N ASP A 19 -8.36 11.87 -20.99
CA ASP A 19 -7.02 12.37 -20.67
C ASP A 19 -5.93 11.54 -21.35
N GLU A 20 -6.12 10.23 -21.48
CA GLU A 20 -5.24 9.34 -22.23
C GLU A 20 -5.29 9.62 -23.75
N ALA A 21 -6.48 9.74 -24.33
CA ALA A 21 -6.68 10.07 -25.74
C ALA A 21 -6.07 11.44 -26.11
N TYR A 22 -6.22 12.44 -25.24
CA TYR A 22 -5.60 13.75 -25.44
C TYR A 22 -4.07 13.67 -25.40
N ARG A 23 -3.49 12.87 -24.50
CA ARG A 23 -2.04 12.65 -24.43
C ARG A 23 -1.48 11.96 -25.68
N TYR A 24 -2.25 11.05 -26.27
CA TYR A 24 -1.93 10.43 -27.56
C TYR A 24 -2.25 11.33 -28.76
N GLN A 25 -2.64 12.59 -28.53
CA GLN A 25 -3.00 13.56 -29.55
C GLN A 25 -4.12 13.06 -30.48
N CYS A 26 -4.97 12.14 -29.98
CA CYS A 26 -6.12 11.63 -30.73
C CYS A 26 -7.30 12.60 -30.72
N ILE A 27 -7.33 13.53 -29.75
CA ILE A 27 -8.37 14.56 -29.61
C ILE A 27 -7.73 15.91 -29.31
N SER A 28 -8.41 16.98 -29.72
CA SER A 28 -8.04 18.35 -29.41
C SER A 28 -8.37 18.73 -27.97
N LYS A 29 -7.78 19.83 -27.48
CA LYS A 29 -8.06 20.36 -26.13
C LYS A 29 -9.53 20.79 -26.00
N GLU A 30 -10.12 21.33 -27.06
CA GLU A 30 -11.51 21.76 -27.09
C GLU A 30 -12.47 20.56 -27.00
N GLU A 31 -12.19 19.48 -27.73
CA GLU A 31 -12.95 18.22 -27.64
C GLU A 31 -12.83 17.59 -26.25
N LEU A 32 -11.65 17.65 -25.62
CA LEU A 32 -11.45 17.19 -24.24
C LEU A 32 -12.33 17.96 -23.25
N GLU A 33 -12.31 19.29 -23.31
CA GLU A 33 -13.09 20.13 -22.40
C GLU A 33 -14.60 19.95 -22.62
N ASN A 34 -15.06 19.93 -23.88
CA ASN A 34 -16.46 19.68 -24.23
C ASN A 34 -16.94 18.30 -23.77
N SER A 35 -16.11 17.26 -23.96
CA SER A 35 -16.44 15.90 -23.52
C SER A 35 -16.48 15.79 -21.99
N LYS A 36 -15.56 16.44 -21.27
CA LYS A 36 -15.58 16.48 -19.80
C LYS A 36 -16.81 17.20 -19.26
N ASN A 37 -17.27 18.26 -19.93
CA ASN A 37 -18.49 18.97 -19.60
C ASN A 37 -19.75 18.11 -19.81
N GLN A 38 -19.75 17.23 -20.83
CA GLN A 38 -20.84 16.30 -21.08
C GLN A 38 -20.93 15.18 -20.03
N TYR A 39 -19.80 14.80 -19.42
CA TYR A 39 -19.70 13.77 -18.38
C TYR A 39 -19.23 14.36 -17.05
N PRO A 40 -20.03 15.16 -16.32
CA PRO A 40 -19.57 15.85 -15.12
C PRO A 40 -19.24 14.88 -13.97
N VAL A 41 -18.21 15.23 -13.19
CA VAL A 41 -17.76 14.50 -12.00
C VAL A 41 -17.84 15.43 -10.80
N GLY A 42 -18.70 15.12 -9.83
CA GLY A 42 -18.93 15.94 -8.63
C GLY A 42 -18.04 15.63 -7.43
N PHE A 43 -17.03 14.77 -7.60
CA PHE A 43 -16.17 14.37 -6.49
C PHE A 43 -15.14 15.45 -6.15
N TYR A 44 -14.89 15.62 -4.85
CA TYR A 44 -13.72 16.32 -4.36
C TYR A 44 -12.50 15.37 -4.39
N ILE A 45 -11.62 15.59 -5.37
CA ILE A 45 -10.39 14.82 -5.60
C ILE A 45 -9.20 15.77 -5.48
N PRO A 46 -8.56 15.88 -4.31
CA PRO A 46 -7.39 16.72 -4.13
C PRO A 46 -6.18 16.14 -4.87
N ASN A 47 -5.20 17.01 -5.13
CA ASN A 47 -3.87 16.62 -5.58
C ASN A 47 -3.12 15.81 -4.50
N PHE A 48 -2.10 15.06 -4.94
CA PHE A 48 -1.43 14.05 -4.10
C PHE A 48 -0.88 14.59 -2.77
N PHE A 49 -0.29 15.79 -2.76
CA PHE A 49 0.23 16.40 -1.52
C PHE A 49 -0.88 16.75 -0.53
N VAL A 50 -1.98 17.35 -1.01
CA VAL A 50 -3.14 17.66 -0.17
C VAL A 50 -3.78 16.38 0.33
N ARG A 51 -3.80 15.30 -0.48
CA ARG A 51 -4.26 13.98 -0.05
C ARG A 51 -3.46 13.45 1.15
N ILE A 52 -2.13 13.54 1.10
CA ILE A 52 -1.28 13.14 2.24
C ILE A 52 -1.56 14.02 3.45
N GLY A 53 -1.63 15.34 3.27
CA GLY A 53 -1.91 16.29 4.35
C GLY A 53 -3.25 16.01 5.04
N LEU A 54 -4.32 15.79 4.25
CA LEU A 54 -5.64 15.46 4.76
C LEU A 54 -5.67 14.10 5.46
N PHE A 55 -4.95 13.10 4.94
CA PHE A 55 -4.83 11.79 5.59
C PHE A 55 -4.19 11.93 6.99
N LEU A 56 -3.02 12.57 7.08
CA LEU A 56 -2.29 12.74 8.33
C LEU A 56 -3.08 13.59 9.33
N LEU A 57 -3.65 14.71 8.89
CA LEU A 57 -4.47 15.56 9.75
C LEU A 57 -5.67 14.80 10.31
N THR A 58 -6.33 13.99 9.48
CA THR A 58 -7.48 13.20 9.91
C THR A 58 -7.09 12.13 10.94
N LEU A 59 -5.94 11.46 10.75
CA LEU A 59 -5.41 10.54 11.76
C LEU A 59 -5.16 11.23 13.10
N VAL A 60 -4.51 12.41 13.08
CA VAL A 60 -4.26 13.19 14.29
C VAL A 60 -5.58 13.58 14.97
N ILE A 61 -6.58 14.06 14.21
CA ILE A 61 -7.90 14.39 14.76
C ILE A 61 -8.53 13.18 15.43
N VAL A 62 -8.54 12.01 14.77
CA VAL A 62 -9.14 10.79 15.33
C VAL A 62 -8.41 10.35 16.60
N LEU A 63 -7.08 10.34 16.59
CA LEU A 63 -6.26 9.94 17.73
C LEU A 63 -6.37 10.92 18.91
N CYS A 64 -6.34 12.23 18.65
CA CYS A 64 -6.55 13.24 19.68
C CYS A 64 -7.97 13.18 20.25
N SER A 65 -8.99 12.99 19.41
CA SER A 65 -10.37 12.82 19.86
C SER A 65 -10.49 11.59 20.76
N PHE A 66 -9.96 10.45 20.30
CA PHE A 66 -9.94 9.22 21.07
C PHE A 66 -9.17 9.40 22.39
N GLY A 67 -7.97 9.97 22.35
CA GLY A 67 -7.13 10.21 23.52
C GLY A 67 -7.78 11.12 24.54
N PHE A 68 -8.46 12.18 24.10
CA PHE A 68 -9.22 13.07 24.98
C PHE A 68 -10.34 12.30 25.70
N PHE A 69 -11.17 11.54 24.98
CA PHE A 69 -12.21 10.73 25.61
C PHE A 69 -11.61 9.64 26.51
N ALA A 70 -10.53 9.00 26.07
CA ALA A 70 -9.83 8.01 26.87
C ALA A 70 -9.42 8.57 28.22
N LEU A 71 -8.80 9.76 28.27
CA LEU A 71 -8.41 10.42 29.52
C LEU A 71 -9.60 10.72 30.43
N LEU A 72 -10.76 11.08 29.90
CA LEU A 72 -11.96 11.33 30.70
C LEU A 72 -12.52 10.05 31.34
N PHE A 73 -12.36 8.90 30.69
CA PHE A 73 -12.92 7.62 31.14
C PHE A 73 -11.88 6.68 31.79
N ILE A 74 -10.59 7.01 31.76
CA ILE A 74 -9.49 6.12 32.17
C ILE A 74 -9.57 5.72 33.65
N ASN A 75 -10.06 6.61 34.52
CA ASN A 75 -10.06 6.39 35.97
C ASN A 75 -11.23 5.52 36.47
N ASN A 76 -12.28 5.33 35.66
CA ASN A 76 -13.53 4.74 36.13
C ASN A 76 -13.92 3.42 35.46
N SER A 77 -13.23 2.98 34.39
CA SER A 77 -13.82 2.02 33.46
C SER A 77 -13.02 0.73 33.18
N GLY A 78 -11.80 0.58 33.71
CA GLY A 78 -10.96 -0.60 33.50
C GLY A 78 -10.69 -0.94 32.01
N GLU A 79 -10.07 -2.09 31.73
CA GLU A 79 -9.73 -2.51 30.36
C GLU A 79 -10.98 -2.66 29.47
N LYS A 80 -12.07 -3.22 30.02
CA LYS A 80 -13.32 -3.39 29.27
C LYS A 80 -13.95 -2.05 28.88
N GLY A 81 -13.90 -1.05 29.74
CA GLY A 81 -14.38 0.30 29.41
C GLY A 81 -13.62 0.93 28.25
N PHE A 82 -12.30 0.73 28.21
CA PHE A 82 -11.47 1.17 27.10
C PHE A 82 -11.84 0.43 25.79
N GLY A 83 -12.17 -0.85 25.87
CA GLY A 83 -12.66 -1.64 24.74
C GLY A 83 -13.97 -1.11 24.17
N VAL A 84 -14.93 -0.74 25.03
CA VAL A 84 -16.19 -0.09 24.60
C VAL A 84 -15.92 1.24 23.91
N LEU A 85 -15.02 2.06 24.48
CA LEU A 85 -14.66 3.35 23.90
C LEU A 85 -14.04 3.19 22.50
N LEU A 86 -13.13 2.22 22.31
CA LEU A 86 -12.54 1.90 21.01
C LEU A 86 -13.60 1.55 19.97
N ILE A 87 -14.55 0.67 20.31
CA ILE A 87 -15.64 0.29 19.40
C ILE A 87 -16.49 1.52 19.05
N PHE A 88 -16.85 2.32 20.05
CA PHE A 88 -17.64 3.53 19.85
C PHE A 88 -16.92 4.52 18.91
N SER A 89 -15.63 4.76 19.14
CA SER A 89 -14.80 5.61 18.26
C SER A 89 -14.67 5.03 16.85
N GLY A 90 -14.61 3.71 16.70
CA GLY A 90 -14.64 3.04 15.40
C GLY A 90 -15.95 3.31 14.63
N PHE A 91 -17.10 3.17 15.30
CA PHE A 91 -18.40 3.52 14.70
C PHE A 91 -18.53 5.02 14.40
N ALA A 92 -17.99 5.89 15.26
CA ALA A 92 -17.96 7.33 15.01
C ALA A 92 -17.13 7.66 13.77
N ALA A 93 -15.94 7.06 13.61
CA ALA A 93 -15.09 7.23 12.43
C ALA A 93 -15.78 6.72 11.15
N TYR A 94 -16.43 5.55 11.21
CA TYR A 94 -17.23 5.02 10.10
C TYR A 94 -18.38 5.96 9.71
N THR A 95 -19.08 6.51 10.70
CA THR A 95 -20.19 7.43 10.46
C THR A 95 -19.71 8.75 9.86
N ALA A 96 -18.59 9.28 10.37
CA ALA A 96 -17.93 10.45 9.82
C ALA A 96 -17.49 10.24 8.36
N LEU A 97 -16.94 9.07 8.03
CA LEU A 97 -16.61 8.66 6.67
C LEU A 97 -17.83 8.71 5.75
N GLU A 98 -18.93 8.09 6.17
CA GLU A 98 -20.16 8.03 5.37
C GLU A 98 -20.73 9.44 5.15
N LEU A 99 -20.70 10.31 6.16
CA LEU A 99 -21.13 11.70 6.05
C LEU A 99 -20.23 12.51 5.10
N LEU A 100 -18.92 12.32 5.19
CA LEU A 100 -17.93 13.02 4.37
C LEU A 100 -18.06 12.61 2.89
N ILE A 101 -18.33 11.33 2.60
CA ILE A 101 -18.60 10.88 1.23
C ILE A 101 -19.95 11.39 0.72
N ARG A 102 -21.02 11.30 1.51
CA ARG A 102 -22.37 11.63 1.04
C ARG A 102 -22.66 13.13 0.97
N LYS A 103 -22.15 13.92 1.91
CA LYS A 103 -22.45 15.35 2.03
C LYS A 103 -21.35 16.24 1.46
N LYS A 104 -20.10 15.79 1.50
CA LYS A 104 -18.94 16.58 1.03
C LYS A 104 -18.30 15.99 -0.23
N TYR A 105 -18.81 14.85 -0.73
CA TYR A 105 -18.43 14.23 -2.00
C TYR A 105 -16.93 13.93 -2.13
N HIS A 106 -16.23 13.73 -1.01
CA HIS A 106 -14.82 13.32 -1.05
C HIS A 106 -14.68 11.94 -1.70
N TYR A 107 -13.67 11.79 -2.54
CA TYR A 107 -13.29 10.51 -3.13
C TYR A 107 -11.78 10.41 -3.21
N ARG A 108 -11.20 9.42 -2.52
CA ARG A 108 -9.75 9.20 -2.43
C ARG A 108 -9.00 10.47 -2.05
N SER A 109 -9.60 11.23 -1.15
CA SER A 109 -9.12 12.51 -0.66
C SER A 109 -8.09 12.39 0.45
N GLY A 110 -7.88 11.18 0.97
CA GLY A 110 -6.98 10.90 2.10
C GLY A 110 -7.71 10.96 3.43
N ALA A 111 -8.60 11.93 3.64
CA ALA A 111 -9.45 11.96 4.83
C ALA A 111 -10.43 10.77 4.89
N ASP A 112 -11.01 10.39 3.74
CA ASP A 112 -11.86 9.21 3.62
C ASP A 112 -11.07 7.91 3.84
N ASP A 113 -9.87 7.81 3.27
CA ASP A 113 -8.99 6.66 3.51
C ASP A 113 -8.63 6.55 5.01
N ALA A 114 -8.22 7.65 5.66
CA ALA A 114 -7.85 7.66 7.07
C ALA A 114 -9.02 7.20 7.98
N LEU A 115 -10.21 7.76 7.78
CA LEU A 115 -11.39 7.37 8.57
C LEU A 115 -11.79 5.92 8.35
N LEU A 116 -11.70 5.43 7.10
CA LEU A 116 -11.98 4.04 6.77
C LEU A 116 -11.07 3.10 7.57
N TRP A 117 -9.77 3.38 7.58
CA TRP A 117 -8.78 2.52 8.23
C TRP A 117 -8.88 2.58 9.74
N MET A 118 -9.02 3.77 10.29
CA MET A 118 -9.22 3.95 11.72
C MET A 118 -10.51 3.29 12.19
N SER A 119 -11.58 3.33 11.40
CA SER A 119 -12.84 2.65 11.75
C SER A 119 -12.64 1.14 11.91
N GLY A 120 -11.96 0.50 10.93
CA GLY A 120 -11.68 -0.93 10.98
C GLY A 120 -10.75 -1.31 12.14
N LEU A 121 -9.65 -0.57 12.30
CA LEU A 121 -8.64 -0.81 13.33
C LEU A 121 -9.24 -0.70 14.73
N LEU A 122 -9.94 0.41 15.02
CA LEU A 122 -10.51 0.67 16.34
C LEU A 122 -11.60 -0.35 16.71
N MET A 123 -12.42 -0.78 15.75
CA MET A 123 -13.42 -1.83 15.97
C MET A 123 -12.76 -3.17 16.32
N VAL A 124 -11.75 -3.60 15.57
CA VAL A 124 -11.06 -4.87 15.83
C VAL A 124 -10.31 -4.83 17.16
N ALA A 125 -9.61 -3.73 17.44
CA ALA A 125 -8.90 -3.54 18.71
C ALA A 125 -9.86 -3.54 19.91
N GLY A 126 -10.99 -2.84 19.80
CA GLY A 126 -12.00 -2.80 20.85
C GLY A 126 -12.64 -4.17 21.10
N LEU A 127 -12.94 -4.94 20.05
CA LEU A 127 -13.45 -6.31 20.20
C LEU A 127 -12.45 -7.22 20.90
N ASN A 128 -11.16 -7.14 20.56
CA ASN A 128 -10.10 -7.91 21.21
C ASN A 128 -9.89 -7.57 22.69
N LEU A 129 -10.19 -6.33 23.08
CA LEU A 129 -10.06 -5.92 24.48
C LEU A 129 -11.30 -6.29 25.31
N LEU A 130 -12.47 -6.40 24.66
CA LEU A 130 -13.71 -6.82 25.33
C LEU A 130 -13.84 -8.32 25.45
N LEU A 131 -13.32 -9.05 24.47
CA LEU A 131 -13.50 -10.47 24.27
C LEU A 131 -12.12 -11.12 24.05
N ASP A 132 -11.85 -12.21 24.76
CA ASP A 132 -10.66 -13.04 24.55
C ASP A 132 -10.83 -13.87 23.26
N ILE A 133 -10.77 -13.21 22.11
CA ILE A 133 -11.02 -13.81 20.80
C ILE A 133 -9.77 -14.59 20.36
N PRO A 134 -9.88 -15.89 20.06
CA PRO A 134 -8.75 -16.66 19.55
C PRO A 134 -8.34 -16.18 18.16
N ALA A 135 -7.10 -16.49 17.74
CA ALA A 135 -6.54 -16.01 16.48
C ALA A 135 -7.41 -16.33 15.25
N LEU A 136 -8.04 -17.51 15.22
CA LEU A 136 -9.01 -17.88 14.18
C LEU A 136 -10.23 -16.93 14.17
N GLY A 137 -10.81 -16.65 15.33
CA GLY A 137 -11.95 -15.73 15.45
C GLY A 137 -11.58 -14.32 14.99
N ASN A 138 -10.37 -13.86 15.31
CA ASN A 138 -9.86 -12.59 14.83
C ASN A 138 -9.69 -12.56 13.31
N ALA A 139 -9.15 -13.61 12.71
CA ALA A 139 -9.03 -13.71 11.25
C ALA A 139 -10.41 -13.64 10.57
N VAL A 140 -11.43 -14.29 11.14
CA VAL A 140 -12.81 -14.22 10.66
C VAL A 140 -13.38 -12.81 10.78
N ILE A 141 -13.24 -12.15 11.92
CA ILE A 141 -13.74 -10.78 12.14
C ILE A 141 -13.08 -9.80 11.17
N ILE A 142 -11.75 -9.85 11.05
CA ILE A 142 -10.99 -9.00 10.13
C ILE A 142 -11.42 -9.27 8.69
N PHE A 143 -11.63 -10.52 8.30
CA PHE A 143 -12.11 -10.87 6.97
C PHE A 143 -13.48 -10.27 6.68
N LEU A 144 -14.46 -10.49 7.56
CA LEU A 144 -15.81 -9.97 7.37
C LEU A 144 -15.84 -8.45 7.31
N LEU A 145 -15.11 -7.78 8.21
CA LEU A 145 -15.06 -6.33 8.27
C LEU A 145 -14.35 -5.73 7.05
N SER A 146 -13.16 -6.22 6.71
CA SER A 146 -12.39 -5.72 5.55
C SER A 146 -13.11 -6.03 4.23
N PHE A 147 -13.75 -7.20 4.10
CA PHE A 147 -14.55 -7.54 2.94
C PHE A 147 -15.78 -6.62 2.80
N TYR A 148 -16.47 -6.33 3.90
CA TYR A 148 -17.57 -5.36 3.91
C TYR A 148 -17.11 -3.96 3.50
N LEU A 149 -16.03 -3.45 4.11
CA LEU A 149 -15.47 -2.13 3.79
C LEU A 149 -14.98 -2.05 2.34
N MET A 150 -14.34 -3.11 1.84
CA MET A 150 -13.95 -3.24 0.43
C MET A 150 -15.19 -3.17 -0.49
N LEU A 151 -16.25 -3.91 -0.20
CA LEU A 151 -17.45 -3.90 -1.04
C LEU A 151 -18.15 -2.54 -1.05
N ARG A 152 -18.18 -1.86 0.10
CA ARG A 152 -18.89 -0.58 0.26
C ARG A 152 -18.10 0.60 -0.29
N PHE A 153 -16.82 0.69 0.03
CA PHE A 153 -15.95 1.82 -0.32
C PHE A 153 -14.99 1.54 -1.47
N VAL A 154 -15.02 0.33 -2.06
CA VAL A 154 -14.23 0.01 -3.25
C VAL A 154 -12.72 0.27 -3.02
N ASP A 155 -12.29 -0.01 -1.79
CA ASP A 155 -10.92 0.26 -1.35
C ASP A 155 -9.99 -0.91 -1.70
N ALA A 156 -8.83 -0.58 -2.25
CA ALA A 156 -7.87 -1.55 -2.74
C ALA A 156 -7.09 -2.23 -1.61
N LEU A 157 -6.86 -1.52 -0.51
CA LEU A 157 -6.06 -2.01 0.60
C LEU A 157 -6.93 -2.87 1.55
N MET A 158 -8.20 -2.55 1.72
CA MET A 158 -9.17 -3.45 2.35
C MET A 158 -9.33 -4.75 1.57
N SER A 159 -9.22 -4.71 0.24
CA SER A 159 -9.18 -5.93 -0.58
C SER A 159 -7.95 -6.79 -0.26
N ALA A 160 -6.78 -6.18 -0.08
CA ALA A 160 -5.56 -6.86 0.35
C ALA A 160 -5.74 -7.52 1.73
N ILE A 161 -6.27 -6.76 2.70
CA ILE A 161 -6.52 -7.24 4.07
C ILE A 161 -7.53 -8.39 4.05
N ALA A 162 -8.58 -8.33 3.23
CA ALA A 162 -9.54 -9.42 3.08
C ALA A 162 -8.89 -10.71 2.54
N VAL A 163 -7.99 -10.60 1.56
CA VAL A 163 -7.26 -11.77 1.04
C VAL A 163 -6.32 -12.35 2.10
N LEU A 164 -5.59 -11.51 2.84
CA LEU A 164 -4.67 -11.94 3.89
C LEU A 164 -5.40 -12.57 5.08
N SER A 165 -6.52 -11.99 5.51
CA SER A 165 -7.34 -12.55 6.60
C SER A 165 -8.00 -13.86 6.20
N MET A 166 -8.45 -14.00 4.94
CA MET A 166 -8.91 -15.29 4.41
C MET A 166 -7.80 -16.35 4.44
N ALA A 167 -6.56 -15.99 4.06
CA ALA A 167 -5.41 -16.87 4.21
C ALA A 167 -5.15 -17.22 5.70
N GLY A 168 -5.35 -16.27 6.61
CA GLY A 168 -5.29 -16.48 8.06
C GLY A 168 -6.35 -17.47 8.57
N ILE A 169 -7.59 -17.39 8.07
CA ILE A 169 -8.64 -18.36 8.39
C ILE A 169 -8.22 -19.76 7.95
N LEU A 170 -7.77 -19.90 6.70
CA LEU A 170 -7.24 -21.17 6.19
C LEU A 170 -6.06 -21.66 7.03
N PHE A 171 -5.22 -20.75 7.50
CA PHE A 171 -4.08 -21.10 8.33
C PHE A 171 -4.48 -21.66 9.68
N TYR A 172 -5.24 -20.92 10.46
CA TYR A 172 -5.60 -21.36 11.80
C TYR A 172 -6.51 -22.59 11.78
N THR A 173 -7.39 -22.74 10.79
CA THR A 173 -8.21 -23.96 10.66
C THR A 173 -7.39 -25.18 10.26
N TYR A 174 -6.40 -25.03 9.37
CA TYR A 174 -5.66 -26.18 8.85
C TYR A 174 -4.64 -26.72 9.87
N ILE A 175 -3.92 -25.86 10.59
CA ILE A 175 -2.87 -26.28 11.53
C ILE A 175 -3.42 -27.12 12.70
N GLU A 176 -4.69 -26.97 13.04
CA GLU A 176 -5.38 -27.76 14.08
C GLU A 176 -5.55 -29.24 13.69
N LEU A 177 -5.42 -29.59 12.41
CA LEU A 177 -5.51 -30.97 11.92
C LEU A 177 -4.29 -31.85 12.27
N GLY A 178 -3.25 -31.27 12.89
CA GLY A 178 -2.11 -32.00 13.44
C GLY A 178 -0.78 -31.75 12.73
N SER A 179 0.22 -32.59 13.02
CA SER A 179 1.62 -32.41 12.57
C SER A 179 1.78 -32.44 11.06
N PHE A 180 1.03 -33.30 10.36
CA PHE A 180 1.04 -33.34 8.90
C PHE A 180 0.64 -31.99 8.30
N ALA A 181 -0.44 -31.39 8.82
CA ALA A 181 -0.93 -30.10 8.35
C ALA A 181 0.09 -28.98 8.55
N LYS A 182 0.84 -28.97 9.66
CA LYS A 182 1.92 -28.00 9.90
C LYS A 182 3.01 -28.07 8.82
N VAL A 183 3.37 -29.26 8.36
CA VAL A 183 4.42 -29.47 7.34
C VAL A 183 3.93 -29.12 5.94
N THR A 184 2.67 -29.45 5.61
CA THR A 184 2.10 -29.19 4.27
C THR A 184 1.49 -27.81 4.13
N MET A 185 1.39 -27.04 5.21
CA MET A 185 0.77 -25.72 5.24
C MET A 185 1.31 -24.72 4.20
N PRO A 186 2.64 -24.62 3.97
CA PRO A 186 3.20 -23.76 2.92
C PRO A 186 2.56 -24.01 1.55
N PHE A 187 2.36 -25.28 1.18
CA PHE A 187 1.77 -25.66 -0.10
C PHE A 187 0.28 -25.33 -0.20
N LEU A 188 -0.46 -25.45 0.91
CA LEU A 188 -1.87 -25.06 0.97
C LEU A 188 -2.01 -23.55 0.70
N LEU A 189 -1.18 -22.72 1.35
CA LEU A 189 -1.19 -21.27 1.12
C LEU A 189 -0.76 -20.92 -0.31
N MET A 190 0.27 -21.57 -0.84
CA MET A 190 0.66 -21.39 -2.24
C MET A 190 -0.50 -21.72 -3.19
N ALA A 191 -1.19 -22.85 -2.98
CA ALA A 191 -2.36 -23.21 -3.80
C ALA A 191 -3.48 -22.17 -3.69
N PHE A 192 -3.76 -21.68 -2.47
CA PHE A 192 -4.74 -20.62 -2.24
C PHE A 192 -4.37 -19.32 -2.99
N PHE A 193 -3.15 -18.83 -2.84
CA PHE A 193 -2.73 -17.60 -3.50
C PHE A 193 -2.63 -17.75 -5.03
N ALA A 194 -2.25 -18.92 -5.53
CA ALA A 194 -2.34 -19.21 -6.96
C ALA A 194 -3.79 -19.14 -7.46
N PHE A 195 -4.74 -19.71 -6.71
CA PHE A 195 -6.17 -19.62 -7.01
C PHE A 195 -6.64 -18.15 -7.01
N VAL A 196 -6.30 -17.36 -6.00
CA VAL A 196 -6.66 -15.93 -5.93
C VAL A 196 -6.08 -15.17 -7.11
N TYR A 197 -4.82 -15.41 -7.50
CA TYR A 197 -4.21 -14.79 -8.67
C TYR A 197 -4.97 -15.13 -9.96
N VAL A 198 -5.27 -16.41 -10.21
CA VAL A 198 -5.99 -16.84 -11.41
C VAL A 198 -7.41 -16.29 -11.44
N PHE A 199 -8.10 -16.31 -10.29
CA PHE A 199 -9.46 -15.79 -10.15
C PHE A 199 -9.52 -14.29 -10.45
N THR A 200 -8.65 -13.50 -9.80
CA THR A 200 -8.61 -12.03 -9.97
C THR A 200 -8.18 -11.64 -11.38
N LYS A 201 -7.23 -12.36 -11.99
CA LYS A 201 -6.78 -12.09 -13.36
C LYS A 201 -7.86 -12.33 -14.42
N ARG A 202 -8.77 -13.27 -14.19
CA ARG A 202 -9.88 -13.59 -15.12
C ARG A 202 -11.07 -12.65 -14.99
N LYS A 203 -11.14 -11.85 -13.92
CA LYS A 203 -12.25 -10.96 -13.65
C LYS A 203 -11.91 -9.54 -14.09
N THR A 204 -12.88 -8.91 -14.75
CA THR A 204 -12.86 -7.48 -15.04
C THR A 204 -14.05 -6.84 -14.33
N SER A 205 -13.82 -5.66 -13.76
CA SER A 205 -14.86 -4.89 -13.10
C SER A 205 -14.53 -3.42 -13.23
N LEU A 206 -15.47 -2.61 -13.71
CA LEU A 206 -15.28 -1.17 -13.83
C LEU A 206 -15.04 -0.54 -12.45
N TYR A 207 -15.82 -0.92 -11.44
CA TYR A 207 -15.71 -0.35 -10.11
C TYR A 207 -14.56 -0.96 -9.31
N TYR A 208 -14.42 -2.29 -9.31
CA TYR A 208 -13.47 -2.99 -8.43
C TYR A 208 -12.11 -3.28 -9.09
N ALA A 209 -11.76 -2.62 -10.19
CA ALA A 209 -10.50 -2.84 -10.91
C ALA A 209 -9.27 -2.75 -9.98
N ASN A 210 -9.23 -1.71 -9.13
CA ASN A 210 -8.13 -1.50 -8.19
C ASN A 210 -8.10 -2.54 -7.05
N CYS A 211 -9.26 -3.01 -6.60
CA CYS A 211 -9.35 -4.09 -5.61
C CYS A 211 -8.81 -5.42 -6.18
N LEU A 212 -9.21 -5.76 -7.41
CA LEU A 212 -8.72 -6.94 -8.12
C LEU A 212 -7.21 -6.84 -8.39
N LEU A 213 -6.71 -5.66 -8.77
CA LEU A 213 -5.29 -5.39 -8.96
C LEU A 213 -4.49 -5.60 -7.67
N SER A 214 -4.97 -5.03 -6.55
CA SER A 214 -4.35 -5.17 -5.23
C SER A 214 -4.33 -6.63 -4.77
N SER A 215 -5.46 -7.33 -4.86
CA SER A 215 -5.56 -8.76 -4.57
C SER A 215 -4.59 -9.60 -5.41
N ARG A 216 -4.39 -9.24 -6.69
CA ARG A 216 -3.44 -9.90 -7.58
C ARG A 216 -1.99 -9.71 -7.12
N ILE A 217 -1.62 -8.49 -6.70
CA ILE A 217 -0.28 -8.19 -6.19
C ILE A 217 -0.02 -8.95 -4.89
N VAL A 218 -0.96 -8.89 -3.93
CA VAL A 218 -0.88 -9.61 -2.67
C VAL A 218 -0.77 -11.12 -2.91
N ALA A 219 -1.57 -11.68 -3.81
CA ALA A 219 -1.50 -13.09 -4.15
C ALA A 219 -0.12 -13.49 -4.69
N LEU A 220 0.47 -12.72 -5.59
CA LEU A 220 1.80 -13.01 -6.13
C LEU A 220 2.90 -12.95 -5.06
N VAL A 221 2.86 -11.93 -4.21
CA VAL A 221 3.83 -11.74 -3.11
C VAL A 221 3.67 -12.85 -2.08
N CYS A 222 2.45 -13.12 -1.62
CA CYS A 222 2.21 -14.14 -0.61
C CYS A 222 2.44 -15.56 -1.14
N PHE A 223 2.18 -15.84 -2.43
CA PHE A 223 2.59 -17.10 -3.05
C PHE A 223 4.10 -17.32 -2.91
N TYR A 224 4.91 -16.29 -3.19
CA TYR A 224 6.35 -16.36 -3.01
C TYR A 224 6.73 -16.54 -1.54
N LEU A 225 6.15 -15.75 -0.63
CA LEU A 225 6.46 -15.85 0.80
C LEU A 225 6.12 -17.24 1.35
N SER A 226 5.00 -17.83 0.93
CA SER A 226 4.62 -19.19 1.32
C SER A 226 5.57 -20.27 0.80
N GLY A 227 6.29 -20.04 -0.29
CA GLY A 227 7.29 -20.96 -0.83
C GLY A 227 8.75 -20.59 -0.51
N ASN A 228 8.98 -19.46 0.17
CA ASN A 228 10.31 -18.94 0.43
C ASN A 228 10.98 -19.70 1.58
N TYR A 229 12.23 -20.11 1.39
CA TYR A 229 12.97 -20.93 2.35
C TYR A 229 13.12 -20.25 3.72
N PHE A 230 13.46 -18.96 3.75
CA PHE A 230 13.60 -18.20 4.99
C PHE A 230 12.27 -18.14 5.75
N ILE A 231 11.20 -17.72 5.08
CA ILE A 231 9.89 -17.56 5.69
C ILE A 231 9.38 -18.90 6.24
N VAL A 232 9.40 -19.96 5.44
CA VAL A 232 8.89 -21.27 5.86
C VAL A 232 9.69 -21.82 7.05
N ARG A 233 11.01 -21.66 7.04
CA ARG A 233 11.88 -22.14 8.13
C ARG A 233 11.66 -21.34 9.42
N GLU A 234 11.82 -20.02 9.38
CA GLU A 234 11.76 -19.19 10.60
C GLU A 234 10.34 -19.18 11.17
N THR A 235 9.33 -18.93 10.33
CA THR A 235 7.94 -18.92 10.78
C THR A 235 7.46 -20.31 11.21
N GLY A 236 7.92 -21.38 10.54
CA GLY A 236 7.61 -22.74 10.97
C GLY A 236 8.23 -23.08 12.33
N ASN A 237 9.47 -22.67 12.58
CA ASN A 237 10.11 -22.88 13.89
C ASN A 237 9.42 -22.08 15.00
N GLU A 238 9.19 -20.79 14.79
CA GLU A 238 8.63 -19.90 15.82
C GLU A 238 7.14 -20.15 16.08
N LEU A 239 6.33 -20.27 15.01
CA LEU A 239 4.87 -20.39 15.16
C LEU A 239 4.38 -21.84 15.26
N LEU A 240 5.03 -22.77 14.58
CA LEU A 240 4.56 -24.17 14.51
C LEU A 240 5.34 -25.11 15.44
N GLY A 241 6.45 -24.64 16.01
CA GLY A 241 7.27 -25.39 16.96
C GLY A 241 8.00 -26.56 16.31
N LEU A 242 8.51 -26.38 15.09
CA LEU A 242 9.17 -27.46 14.33
C LEU A 242 10.46 -27.98 15.00
N GLY A 243 11.02 -27.27 15.98
CA GLY A 243 12.14 -27.74 16.80
C GLY A 243 13.47 -27.88 16.05
N LEU A 244 13.64 -27.17 14.93
CA LEU A 244 14.88 -27.23 14.17
C LEU A 244 15.98 -26.42 14.86
N ALA A 245 17.16 -27.03 15.03
CA ALA A 245 18.32 -26.33 15.56
C ALA A 245 18.76 -25.18 14.63
N PRO A 246 19.45 -24.15 15.15
CA PRO A 246 20.08 -23.11 14.33
C PRO A 246 20.97 -23.74 13.24
N GLY A 247 20.77 -23.38 11.99
CA GLY A 247 21.50 -23.94 10.84
C GLY A 247 21.01 -25.31 10.34
N ALA A 248 20.10 -25.99 11.04
CA ALA A 248 19.50 -27.22 10.53
C ALA A 248 18.61 -26.93 9.31
N SER A 249 18.75 -27.78 8.29
CA SER A 249 17.97 -27.71 7.06
C SER A 249 16.53 -28.17 7.29
N LEU A 250 15.58 -27.45 6.70
CA LEU A 250 14.18 -27.87 6.66
C LEU A 250 14.05 -29.21 5.90
N PRO A 251 13.15 -30.13 6.31
CA PRO A 251 12.75 -31.25 5.46
C PRO A 251 12.28 -30.72 4.09
N LEU A 252 12.75 -31.32 2.99
CA LEU A 252 12.54 -30.80 1.63
C LEU A 252 13.11 -29.38 1.41
N GLY A 253 14.12 -28.96 2.17
CA GLY A 253 14.72 -27.62 2.06
C GLY A 253 15.21 -27.27 0.65
N TRP A 254 15.69 -28.25 -0.11
CA TRP A 254 16.08 -28.08 -1.52
C TRP A 254 14.91 -27.58 -2.40
N LEU A 255 13.67 -28.03 -2.12
CA LEU A 255 12.48 -27.62 -2.85
C LEU A 255 12.14 -26.17 -2.55
N PHE A 256 12.21 -25.76 -1.28
CA PHE A 256 11.98 -24.37 -0.88
C PHE A 256 13.06 -23.42 -1.41
N TRP A 257 14.32 -23.87 -1.49
CA TRP A 257 15.37 -23.13 -2.19
C TRP A 257 15.07 -22.97 -3.68
N LEU A 258 14.67 -24.06 -4.33
CA LEU A 258 14.26 -24.03 -5.73
C LEU A 258 13.12 -23.04 -5.94
N LEU A 259 12.06 -23.10 -5.13
CA LEU A 259 10.93 -22.18 -5.19
C LEU A 259 11.34 -20.73 -4.94
N THR A 260 12.24 -20.50 -3.99
CA THR A 260 12.77 -19.17 -3.66
C THR A 260 13.46 -18.54 -4.87
N ILE A 261 14.29 -19.30 -5.58
CA ILE A 261 15.02 -18.78 -6.75
C ILE A 261 14.16 -18.76 -8.00
N SER A 262 13.36 -19.81 -8.23
CA SER A 262 12.62 -19.99 -9.48
C SER A 262 11.40 -19.07 -9.58
N THR A 263 10.70 -18.81 -8.48
CA THR A 263 9.41 -18.08 -8.51
C THR A 263 9.55 -16.66 -9.07
N PRO A 264 10.52 -15.81 -8.61
CA PRO A 264 10.71 -14.48 -9.18
C PRO A 264 11.13 -14.53 -10.66
N LEU A 265 11.97 -15.49 -11.04
CA LEU A 265 12.42 -15.67 -12.44
C LEU A 265 11.26 -16.07 -13.34
N VAL A 266 10.39 -16.97 -12.88
CA VAL A 266 9.16 -17.37 -13.58
C VAL A 266 8.23 -16.17 -13.75
N TYR A 267 8.06 -15.35 -12.71
CA TYR A 267 7.24 -14.13 -12.79
C TYR A 267 7.78 -13.15 -13.82
N ILE A 268 9.09 -12.89 -13.84
CA ILE A 268 9.74 -12.02 -14.82
C ILE A 268 9.55 -12.59 -16.22
N PHE A 269 9.85 -13.87 -16.42
CA PHE A 269 9.72 -14.53 -17.72
C PHE A 269 8.29 -14.48 -18.26
N MET A 270 7.29 -14.83 -17.42
CA MET A 270 5.88 -14.73 -17.78
C MET A 270 5.43 -13.29 -17.98
N GLY A 271 5.95 -12.34 -17.20
CA GLY A 271 5.69 -10.91 -17.35
C GLY A 271 6.18 -10.37 -18.69
N ILE A 272 7.35 -10.84 -19.16
CA ILE A 272 7.91 -10.51 -20.47
C ILE A 272 7.10 -11.19 -21.59
N GLN A 273 6.84 -12.49 -21.51
CA GLN A 273 6.07 -13.18 -22.56
C GLN A 273 4.65 -12.64 -22.71
N LYS A 274 3.97 -12.35 -21.59
CA LYS A 274 2.56 -11.93 -21.58
C LYS A 274 2.37 -10.42 -21.54
N LYS A 275 3.45 -9.63 -21.57
CA LYS A 275 3.43 -8.16 -21.42
C LYS A 275 2.65 -7.70 -20.18
N ASP A 276 2.75 -8.46 -19.08
CA ASP A 276 2.04 -8.18 -17.82
C ASP A 276 2.94 -7.40 -16.87
N SER A 277 2.70 -6.09 -16.77
CA SER A 277 3.52 -5.18 -15.97
C SER A 277 3.54 -5.53 -14.47
N VAL A 278 2.48 -6.14 -13.95
CA VAL A 278 2.42 -6.53 -12.53
C VAL A 278 3.31 -7.73 -12.26
N LEU A 279 3.28 -8.76 -13.11
CA LEU A 279 4.19 -9.89 -12.98
C LEU A 279 5.66 -9.45 -13.04
N LEU A 280 5.97 -8.53 -13.96
CA LEU A 280 7.33 -8.01 -14.12
C LEU A 280 7.80 -7.20 -12.90
N ARG A 281 6.98 -6.24 -12.44
CA ARG A 281 7.33 -5.39 -11.28
C ARG A 281 7.42 -6.20 -9.99
N VAL A 282 6.48 -7.10 -9.74
CA VAL A 282 6.51 -7.96 -8.55
C VAL A 282 7.68 -8.94 -8.63
N GLY A 283 7.92 -9.56 -9.79
CA GLY A 283 9.06 -10.44 -10.00
C GLY A 283 10.40 -9.76 -9.71
N LEU A 284 10.62 -8.54 -10.21
CA LEU A 284 11.82 -7.76 -9.92
C LEU A 284 11.98 -7.44 -8.43
N LEU A 285 10.90 -7.04 -7.75
CA LEU A 285 10.91 -6.82 -6.30
C LEU A 285 11.31 -8.10 -5.55
N LEU A 286 10.76 -9.24 -5.95
CA LEU A 286 11.03 -10.53 -5.31
C LEU A 286 12.45 -11.06 -5.59
N VAL A 287 13.10 -10.65 -6.68
CA VAL A 287 14.54 -10.93 -6.88
C VAL A 287 15.37 -10.28 -5.78
N ALA A 288 15.06 -9.04 -5.38
CA ALA A 288 15.74 -8.40 -4.25
C ALA A 288 15.51 -9.19 -2.95
N ALA A 289 14.28 -9.65 -2.70
CA ALA A 289 13.97 -10.51 -1.56
C ALA A 289 14.74 -11.85 -1.60
N THR A 290 14.95 -12.42 -2.79
CA THR A 290 15.73 -13.66 -2.99
C THR A 290 17.18 -13.46 -2.62
N VAL A 291 17.79 -12.35 -3.06
CA VAL A 291 19.18 -12.00 -2.70
C VAL A 291 19.30 -11.90 -1.18
N VAL A 292 18.39 -11.18 -0.52
CA VAL A 292 18.39 -11.08 0.95
C VAL A 292 18.31 -12.47 1.61
N THR A 293 17.44 -13.36 1.14
CA THR A 293 17.36 -14.75 1.65
C THR A 293 18.66 -15.51 1.46
N ILE A 294 19.31 -15.42 0.30
CA ILE A 294 20.59 -16.09 0.03
C ILE A 294 21.68 -15.55 0.96
N CYS A 295 21.79 -14.23 1.09
CA CYS A 295 22.79 -13.59 1.94
C CYS A 295 22.63 -13.94 3.42
N TYR A 296 21.40 -14.15 3.87
CA TYR A 296 21.12 -14.54 5.24
C TYR A 296 21.72 -15.92 5.60
N TYR A 297 21.58 -16.91 4.70
CA TYR A 297 22.04 -18.29 4.97
C TYR A 297 23.47 -18.57 4.52
N TYR A 298 23.90 -17.97 3.41
CA TYR A 298 25.25 -18.11 2.89
C TYR A 298 25.96 -16.78 3.15
N GLN A 299 26.55 -16.64 4.33
CA GLN A 299 27.40 -15.51 4.73
C GLN A 299 28.69 -15.45 3.88
N VAL A 300 28.57 -15.27 2.57
CA VAL A 300 29.71 -15.28 1.65
C VAL A 300 30.49 -13.97 1.73
N LEU A 301 29.83 -12.86 2.12
CA LEU A 301 30.39 -11.49 2.22
C LEU A 301 29.63 -10.68 3.30
N SER A 302 30.21 -9.56 3.75
CA SER A 302 29.47 -8.61 4.61
C SER A 302 28.21 -8.12 3.89
N LEU A 303 27.10 -7.97 4.64
CA LEU A 303 25.81 -7.54 4.10
C LEU A 303 25.94 -6.26 3.25
N GLU A 304 26.78 -5.34 3.73
CA GLU A 304 27.11 -4.07 3.08
C GLU A 304 27.73 -4.27 1.68
N ALA A 305 28.74 -5.15 1.57
CA ALA A 305 29.41 -5.41 0.30
C ALA A 305 28.47 -6.05 -0.72
N ILE A 306 27.59 -6.96 -0.29
CA ILE A 306 26.60 -7.59 -1.17
C ILE A 306 25.57 -6.57 -1.64
N MET A 307 25.08 -5.69 -0.75
CA MET A 307 24.14 -4.63 -1.15
C MET A 307 24.78 -3.67 -2.16
N CYS A 308 26.03 -3.25 -1.97
CA CYS A 308 26.75 -2.40 -2.93
C CYS A 308 26.97 -3.10 -4.28
N MET A 309 27.43 -4.36 -4.28
CA MET A 309 27.65 -5.11 -5.52
C MET A 309 26.35 -5.41 -6.26
N SER A 310 25.28 -5.77 -5.55
CA SER A 310 23.96 -5.98 -6.15
C SER A 310 23.40 -4.69 -6.75
N GLY A 311 23.60 -3.54 -6.09
CA GLY A 311 23.26 -2.22 -6.61
C GLY A 311 24.02 -1.89 -7.90
N MET A 312 25.33 -2.07 -7.92
CA MET A 312 26.15 -1.87 -9.13
C MET A 312 25.71 -2.79 -10.28
N MET A 313 25.43 -4.07 -9.97
CA MET A 313 24.95 -5.03 -10.96
C MET A 313 23.58 -4.62 -11.52
N LEU A 314 22.65 -4.17 -10.67
CA LEU A 314 21.34 -3.68 -11.11
C LEU A 314 21.46 -2.44 -12.00
N ILE A 315 22.36 -1.50 -11.67
CA ILE A 315 22.64 -0.32 -12.50
C ILE A 315 23.20 -0.74 -13.87
N ALA A 316 24.14 -1.68 -13.89
CA ALA A 316 24.72 -2.18 -15.14
C ALA A 316 23.67 -2.87 -16.02
N ILE A 317 22.80 -3.70 -15.42
CA ILE A 317 21.69 -4.35 -16.12
C ILE A 317 20.69 -3.32 -16.65
N ALA A 318 20.32 -2.32 -15.84
CA ALA A 318 19.42 -1.25 -16.24
C ALA A 318 20.00 -0.45 -17.42
N TYR A 319 21.29 -0.09 -17.36
CA TYR A 319 21.99 0.58 -18.45
C TYR A 319 22.00 -0.27 -19.73
N ALA A 320 22.27 -1.57 -19.62
CA ALA A 320 22.22 -2.49 -20.74
C ALA A 320 20.82 -2.55 -21.38
N PHE A 321 19.76 -2.61 -20.57
CA PHE A 321 18.38 -2.57 -21.05
C PHE A 321 18.04 -1.25 -21.74
N ILE A 322 18.41 -0.11 -21.16
CA ILE A 322 18.18 1.21 -21.77
C ILE A 322 18.84 1.29 -23.14
N ARG A 323 20.08 0.81 -23.25
CA ARG A 323 20.81 0.80 -24.52
C ARG A 323 20.18 -0.17 -25.53
N TYR A 324 19.73 -1.33 -25.06
CA TYR A 324 19.14 -2.38 -25.90
C TYR A 324 17.73 -2.00 -26.42
N LEU A 325 16.91 -1.37 -25.58
CA LEU A 325 15.52 -0.97 -25.87
C LEU A 325 15.41 0.49 -26.36
N ARG A 326 16.54 1.13 -26.69
CA ARG A 326 16.57 2.46 -27.29
C ARG A 326 15.85 2.51 -28.64
N LEU A 327 15.86 1.39 -29.36
CA LEU A 327 15.00 1.13 -30.51
C LEU A 327 13.88 0.19 -30.06
N PRO A 328 12.62 0.43 -30.46
CA PRO A 328 11.51 -0.43 -30.10
C PRO A 328 11.76 -1.85 -30.63
N ARG A 329 11.81 -2.83 -29.72
CA ARG A 329 12.05 -4.24 -30.03
C ARG A 329 11.00 -5.10 -29.35
N ASN A 330 10.34 -5.98 -30.12
CA ASN A 330 9.32 -6.91 -29.64
C ASN A 330 8.17 -6.24 -28.85
N GLY A 331 7.91 -4.95 -29.11
CA GLY A 331 6.91 -4.14 -28.43
C GLY A 331 7.33 -3.61 -27.05
N TYR A 332 8.62 -3.60 -26.75
CA TYR A 332 9.22 -2.88 -25.61
C TYR A 332 10.06 -1.72 -26.12
N THR A 333 10.00 -0.57 -25.44
CA THR A 333 10.79 0.62 -25.77
C THR A 333 11.18 1.35 -24.49
N CYS A 334 12.35 2.00 -24.52
CA CYS A 334 12.78 2.96 -23.51
C CYS A 334 12.57 4.42 -23.95
N GLN A 335 11.99 4.65 -25.13
CA GLN A 335 11.53 6.00 -25.48
C GLN A 335 10.38 6.39 -24.55
N GLU A 336 10.41 7.63 -24.06
CA GLU A 336 9.27 8.23 -23.40
C GLU A 336 8.08 8.18 -24.34
N LEU A 337 7.13 7.31 -24.02
CA LEU A 337 5.76 7.46 -24.49
C LEU A 337 5.22 8.72 -23.80
N ASN A 338 4.24 9.41 -24.39
CA ASN A 338 3.54 10.56 -23.77
C ASN A 338 2.76 10.20 -22.48
N GLU A 339 3.15 9.14 -21.77
CA GLU A 339 2.68 8.80 -20.44
C GLU A 339 3.51 9.57 -19.40
N PRO A 340 2.88 10.40 -18.54
CA PRO A 340 3.56 10.98 -17.41
C PRO A 340 4.04 9.85 -16.50
N SER A 341 5.35 9.82 -16.26
CA SER A 341 5.97 8.89 -15.33
C SER A 341 5.36 9.08 -13.93
N LEU A 342 5.49 8.07 -13.06
CA LEU A 342 5.10 8.23 -11.65
C LEU A 342 5.79 9.44 -11.02
N MET A 343 6.99 9.79 -11.48
CA MET A 343 7.76 10.93 -11.00
C MET A 343 7.21 12.28 -11.50
N ASP A 344 6.67 12.33 -12.73
CA ASP A 344 5.99 13.52 -13.26
C ASP A 344 4.68 13.78 -12.50
N LYS A 345 3.94 12.71 -12.18
CA LYS A 345 2.72 12.79 -11.35
C LYS A 345 3.01 13.23 -9.91
N LEU A 346 4.18 12.86 -9.39
CA LEU A 346 4.63 13.20 -8.03
C LEU A 346 5.35 14.57 -7.97
N GLN A 347 5.52 15.26 -9.10
CA GLN A 347 6.29 16.51 -9.21
C GLN A 347 7.62 16.43 -8.45
N VAL A 348 8.32 15.29 -8.53
CA VAL A 348 9.56 15.05 -7.78
C VAL A 348 10.64 16.06 -8.14
N GLU A 349 10.61 16.57 -9.37
CA GLU A 349 11.44 17.69 -9.81
C GLU A 349 11.28 18.92 -8.91
N SER A 350 10.06 19.25 -8.46
CA SER A 350 9.84 20.39 -7.57
C SER A 350 10.43 20.15 -6.17
N ILE A 351 10.44 18.91 -5.69
CA ILE A 351 11.07 18.52 -4.42
C ILE A 351 12.59 18.55 -4.54
N ILE A 352 13.16 18.01 -5.63
CA ILE A 352 14.59 18.05 -5.89
C ILE A 352 15.04 19.51 -6.04
N VAL A 353 14.29 20.35 -6.75
CA VAL A 353 14.59 21.77 -6.85
C VAL A 353 14.49 22.44 -5.49
N THR A 354 13.46 22.18 -4.67
CA THR A 354 13.31 22.81 -3.34
C THR A 354 14.34 22.30 -2.31
N GLN A 355 14.78 21.03 -2.42
CA GLN A 355 15.77 20.43 -1.51
C GLN A 355 17.22 20.71 -1.93
N THR A 356 17.48 20.81 -3.24
CA THR A 356 18.83 21.05 -3.79
C THR A 356 19.09 22.55 -3.91
N PHE A 357 18.07 23.32 -4.25
CA PHE A 357 18.07 24.78 -4.22
C PHE A 357 17.13 25.20 -3.11
N GLY A 358 17.66 25.33 -1.89
CA GLY A 358 16.95 26.08 -0.84
C GLY A 358 16.44 27.41 -1.42
N GLN A 359 15.29 27.89 -0.91
CA GLN A 359 14.65 29.13 -1.35
C GLN A 359 15.69 30.16 -1.82
N PRO A 360 15.63 30.69 -3.06
CA PRO A 360 16.47 31.83 -3.38
C PRO A 360 16.16 32.87 -2.32
N ALA A 361 17.17 33.24 -1.53
CA ALA A 361 17.07 34.37 -0.63
C ALA A 361 16.51 35.51 -1.48
N GLN A 362 15.34 36.02 -1.12
CA GLN A 362 14.93 37.32 -1.64
C GLN A 362 16.09 38.25 -1.34
N GLU A 363 16.76 38.72 -2.38
CA GLU A 363 17.68 39.84 -2.27
C GLU A 363 16.85 41.01 -1.72
N THR A 364 16.88 41.19 -0.40
CA THR A 364 16.53 42.45 0.23
C THR A 364 17.61 43.45 -0.13
N SER A 365 17.54 43.94 -1.37
CA SER A 365 18.23 45.14 -1.81
C SER A 365 17.70 46.32 -0.99
N HIS A 366 18.40 46.61 0.10
CA HIS A 366 18.69 47.92 0.71
C HIS A 366 18.80 47.80 2.25
N THR A 367 19.88 47.17 2.72
CA THR A 367 20.44 47.47 4.04
C THR A 367 21.03 48.89 4.01
N LYS A 368 20.23 49.87 4.45
CA LYS A 368 20.75 51.17 4.89
C LYS A 368 21.49 50.94 6.21
N PHE A 369 22.81 51.01 6.16
CA PHE A 369 23.63 51.24 7.35
C PHE A 369 23.26 52.59 7.96
N GLY A 370 22.85 52.60 9.23
CA GLY A 370 22.51 53.83 9.93
C GLY A 370 22.34 53.62 11.43
N GLY A 371 23.40 53.90 12.19
CA GLY A 371 23.33 54.44 13.55
C GLY A 371 22.94 53.47 14.66
N GLY A 372 23.94 52.80 15.25
CA GLY A 372 23.77 52.24 16.59
C GLY A 372 23.73 53.34 17.64
N THR A 373 22.77 53.25 18.57
CA THR A 373 22.89 53.71 19.97
C THR A 373 22.11 52.74 20.84
N GLY A 374 22.82 52.03 21.71
CA GLY A 374 22.24 51.10 22.68
C GLY A 374 21.58 51.78 23.89
N GLY A 375 20.99 50.93 24.74
CA GLY A 375 20.36 51.26 26.03
C GLY A 375 18.89 51.62 25.85
N GLY A 376 17.90 50.90 26.39
CA GLY A 376 17.84 50.25 27.69
C GLY A 376 16.70 50.90 28.47
N GLY A 377 15.61 50.16 28.69
CA GLY A 377 14.62 50.32 29.77
C GLY A 377 13.86 51.65 29.93
N GLY A 378 12.53 51.58 29.84
CA GLY A 378 11.67 52.40 30.71
C GLY A 378 10.49 53.12 30.06
N ALA A 379 9.31 52.80 30.61
CA ALA A 379 8.13 53.64 30.79
C ALA A 379 7.26 54.06 29.58
N SER A 380 6.03 53.55 29.65
CA SER A 380 4.75 54.06 29.15
C SER A 380 4.54 55.57 29.17
N GLY A 381 3.74 56.07 28.23
CA GLY A 381 3.02 57.35 28.34
C GLY A 381 2.25 57.72 27.08
N ASP A 382 0.92 57.61 27.14
CA ASP A 382 -0.06 58.08 26.15
C ASP A 382 0.02 59.60 25.92
N PHE A 383 -0.20 60.03 24.66
CA PHE A 383 -0.97 61.23 24.29
C PHE A 383 -1.59 61.06 22.90
#